data_AF-A0A5Z2QDE1-F1
#
_entry.id   AF-A0A5Z2QDE1-F1
#
_cell.length_a   1.000
_cell.length_b   1.000
_cell.length_c   1.000
_cell.angle_alpha   90.00
_cell.angle_beta   90.00
_cell.angle_gamma   90.00
#
_symmetry.space_group_name_H-M   'P 1'
#
loop_
_entity.id
_entity.type
_entity.pdbx_description
1 polymer ?
#
loop_
_entity_poly.entity_id
_entity_poly.type
_entity_poly.pdbx_seq_one_letter_code
_entity_poly.pdbx_strand_id
1 'polypeptide(L)' 'MLPVTYRLIPQSGVSTYRLNTADTPVFPDIPEHAPNPSRLRLAHDSLAINREFRLEPECVVE' A
#
# COMPACT_ATOMS: atom_id res chain seq x y z
N MET A 1 -26.13 29.09 -12.35
CA MET A 1 -24.66 29.19 -12.44
C MET A 1 -24.17 30.22 -11.43
N LEU A 2 -23.37 29.80 -10.45
CA LEU A 2 -22.46 30.64 -9.66
C LEU A 2 -21.27 29.74 -9.25
N PRO A 3 -20.01 30.17 -9.42
CA PRO A 3 -18.84 29.33 -9.16
C PRO A 3 -18.52 29.36 -7.65
N VAL A 4 -18.44 28.19 -7.03
CA VAL A 4 -17.98 28.12 -5.64
C VAL A 4 -16.47 27.86 -5.63
N THR A 5 -15.71 28.94 -5.50
CA THR A 5 -14.29 28.94 -5.13
C THR A 5 -14.14 28.55 -3.68
N TYR A 6 -13.54 27.37 -3.41
CA TYR A 6 -13.03 27.03 -2.09
C TYR A 6 -11.54 27.36 -2.03
N ARG A 7 -11.20 28.18 -1.04
CA ARG A 7 -9.87 28.74 -0.79
C ARG A 7 -8.85 27.64 -0.47
N LEU A 8 -7.70 27.68 -1.14
CA LEU A 8 -6.47 27.01 -0.73
C LEU A 8 -6.09 27.48 0.68
N ILE A 9 -6.11 26.57 1.65
CA ILE A 9 -5.51 26.80 2.97
C ILE A 9 -4.06 26.34 2.88
N PRO A 10 -3.06 27.23 3.05
CA PRO A 10 -1.67 26.82 3.11
C PRO A 10 -1.39 26.33 4.53
N GLN A 11 -1.51 25.03 4.77
CA GLN A 11 -1.02 24.44 6.02
C GLN A 11 0.46 24.14 5.91
N SER A 12 1.24 25.18 6.24
CA SER A 12 2.47 25.13 7.02
C SER A 12 2.89 23.72 7.49
N GLY A 13 3.93 23.18 6.87
CA GLY A 13 4.91 22.27 7.47
C GLY A 13 4.39 21.18 8.40
N VAL A 14 3.51 20.28 7.94
CA VAL A 14 3.40 18.97 8.56
C VAL A 14 4.61 18.16 8.10
N SER A 15 5.62 18.04 8.96
CA SER A 15 6.71 17.09 8.78
C SER A 15 6.12 15.69 8.76
N THR A 16 5.94 15.15 7.55
CA THR A 16 5.47 13.78 7.30
C THR A 16 6.50 12.71 7.70
N TYR A 17 7.65 13.12 8.25
CA TYR A 17 8.78 12.26 8.58
C TYR A 17 8.45 11.10 9.54
N ARG A 18 7.30 11.15 10.23
CA ARG A 18 6.87 10.14 11.20
C ARG A 18 5.52 9.48 10.91
N LEU A 19 4.80 9.90 9.87
CA LEU A 19 3.47 9.34 9.56
C LEU A 19 3.56 8.07 8.69
N ASN A 20 4.70 7.84 8.03
CA ASN A 20 4.96 6.63 7.24
C ASN A 20 5.45 5.44 8.08
N THR A 21 5.37 5.53 9.41
CA THR A 21 5.78 4.45 10.34
C THR A 21 4.61 3.55 10.73
N ALA A 22 3.51 3.54 9.97
CA ALA A 22 2.65 2.38 9.97
C ALA A 22 3.42 1.30 9.22
N ASP A 23 3.94 0.32 9.97
CA ASP A 23 4.54 -0.92 9.45
C ASP A 23 3.69 -1.41 8.27
N THR A 24 4.10 -1.04 7.06
CA THR A 24 3.52 -1.64 5.87
C THR A 24 3.97 -3.09 6.00
N PRO A 25 3.06 -4.07 6.15
CA PRO A 25 3.48 -5.43 6.41
C PRO A 25 4.22 -5.91 5.15
N VAL A 26 5.55 -5.76 5.16
CA VAL A 26 6.40 -6.24 4.07
C VAL A 26 6.13 -7.72 4.01
N PHE A 27 5.54 -8.17 2.91
CA PHE A 27 5.33 -9.59 2.69
C PHE A 27 6.69 -10.28 2.77
N PRO A 28 6.77 -11.46 3.41
CA PRO A 28 8.01 -12.19 3.48
C PRO A 28 8.61 -12.36 2.08
N ASP A 29 9.94 -12.21 2.00
CA ASP A 29 10.70 -12.34 0.77
C ASP A 29 11.91 -13.25 0.99
N ILE A 30 12.53 -13.70 -0.10
CA ILE A 30 13.72 -14.55 -0.05
C ILE A 30 15.01 -13.71 -0.21
N PRO A 31 16.15 -14.14 0.38
CA PRO A 31 17.41 -13.37 0.34
C PRO A 31 17.89 -13.02 -1.07
N GLU A 32 17.61 -13.87 -2.05
CA GLU A 32 18.00 -13.72 -3.45
C GLU A 32 17.37 -12.49 -4.11
N HIS A 33 16.24 -12.00 -3.60
CA HIS A 33 15.55 -10.82 -4.12
C HIS A 33 16.02 -9.50 -3.49
N ALA A 34 16.71 -9.54 -2.35
CA ALA A 34 17.17 -8.35 -1.63
C ALA A 34 18.01 -7.37 -2.49
N PRO A 35 18.98 -7.81 -3.34
CA PRO A 35 19.79 -6.88 -4.10
C PRO A 35 19.03 -6.17 -5.22
N ASN A 36 17.96 -6.77 -5.76
CA ASN A 36 17.14 -6.18 -6.82
C ASN A 36 15.71 -6.73 -6.78
N PRO A 37 14.84 -6.22 -5.89
CA PRO A 37 13.49 -6.72 -5.74
C PRO A 37 12.59 -6.27 -6.90
N SER A 38 11.60 -7.09 -7.25
CA SER A 38 10.61 -6.73 -8.27
C SER A 38 9.74 -5.58 -7.79
N ARG A 39 9.85 -4.42 -8.46
CA ARG A 39 9.04 -3.23 -8.16
C ARG A 39 7.54 -3.47 -8.40
N LEU A 40 7.19 -4.29 -9.39
CA LEU A 40 5.81 -4.64 -9.68
C LEU A 40 5.20 -5.47 -8.56
N ARG A 41 5.97 -6.44 -8.02
CA ARG A 41 5.54 -7.23 -6.87
C ARG A 41 5.29 -6.32 -5.66
N LEU A 42 6.26 -5.47 -5.31
CA LEU A 42 6.12 -4.56 -4.16
C LEU A 42 4.91 -3.61 -4.28
N ALA A 43 4.61 -3.12 -5.49
CA ALA A 43 3.43 -2.30 -5.73
C ALA A 43 2.12 -3.10 -5.55
N HIS A 44 2.09 -4.35 -6.00
CA HIS A 44 0.93 -5.23 -5.85
C HIS A 44 0.71 -5.67 -4.39
N ASP A 45 1.80 -5.95 -3.66
CA ASP A 45 1.77 -6.31 -2.23
C ASP A 45 1.08 -5.21 -1.38
N SER A 46 1.14 -3.96 -1.83
CA SER A 46 0.45 -2.84 -1.17
C SER A 46 -1.08 -2.84 -1.38
N LEU A 47 -1.57 -3.60 -2.36
CA LEU A 47 -3.00 -3.74 -2.68
C LEU A 47 -3.57 -5.04 -2.11
N ALA A 48 -2.85 -6.16 -2.26
CA ALA A 48 -3.28 -7.49 -1.86
C ALA A 48 -2.98 -7.78 -0.38
N ILE A 49 -3.51 -6.96 0.52
CA ILE A 49 -3.20 -6.99 1.96
C ILE A 49 -3.94 -8.09 2.75
N ASN A 50 -5.01 -8.66 2.18
CA ASN A 50 -5.81 -9.68 2.84
C ASN A 50 -5.04 -11.01 2.87
N ARG A 51 -4.58 -11.41 4.05
CA ARG A 51 -3.86 -12.65 4.28
C ARG A 51 -4.76 -13.74 4.85
N GLU A 52 -6.03 -13.45 5.06
CA GLU A 52 -6.98 -14.43 5.56
C GLU A 52 -7.47 -15.29 4.39
N PHE A 53 -7.20 -16.59 4.47
CA PHE A 53 -7.66 -17.58 3.50
C PHE A 53 -9.17 -17.81 3.66
N ARG A 54 -9.98 -16.90 3.10
CA ARG A 54 -11.45 -16.88 3.22
C ARG A 54 -12.16 -17.66 2.11
N LEU A 55 -11.43 -18.12 1.10
CA LEU A 55 -11.98 -18.96 0.05
C LEU A 55 -11.90 -20.42 0.47
N GLU A 56 -12.92 -21.20 0.09
CA GLU A 56 -12.89 -22.64 0.24
C GLU A 56 -11.77 -23.22 -0.63
N PRO A 57 -10.77 -23.91 -0.05
CA PRO A 57 -9.60 -24.42 -0.79
C PRO A 57 -9.97 -25.32 -1.97
N GLU A 58 -11.03 -26.10 -1.83
CA GLU A 58 -11.51 -27.04 -2.84
C GLU A 58 -12.05 -26.34 -4.09
N CYS A 59 -12.51 -25.09 -3.97
CA CYS A 59 -13.14 -24.32 -5.05
C CYS A 59 -12.19 -23.33 -5.75
N VAL A 60 -10.89 -23.33 -5.45
CA VAL A 60 -9.93 -22.38 -6.06
C VAL A 60 -9.70 -22.63 -7.56
N VAL A 61 -10.01 -23.84 -8.04
CA VAL A 61 -9.80 -24.26 -9.44
C VAL A 61 -11.02 -24.01 -10.34
N GLU A 62 -12.22 -23.93 -9.75
CA GLU A 62 -13.52 -24.00 -10.46
C GLU A 62 -13.68 -23.00 -11.62
#